data_AF-A0A954MRW7-F1
#
_entry.id   AF-A0A954MRW7-F1
#
_cell.length_a   1.000
_cell.length_b   1.000
_cell.length_c   1.000
_cell.angle_alpha   90.00
_cell.angle_beta   90.00
_cell.angle_gamma   90.00
#
_symmetry.space_group_name_H-M   'P 1'
#
loop_
_entity.id
_entity.type
_entity.pdbx_description
1 polymer ?
#
loop_
_entity_poly.entity_id
_entity_poly.type
_entity_poly.pdbx_seq_one_letter_code
_entity_poly.pdbx_strand_id
1 'polypeptide(L)'
;IRAAQEICRQIRLRDLGGVIVCDFIDMREERHRRGVERALREAIKRDRARTKVLRISPFGLIEMTRQRIRPSLRRSTYEDCPCCHGTGLVKTAESMAIEAIRLLLGRAYLDNLSRINLEVNERVANFLNNKKRKEIARIEETGNISIGIISRTDVQPEYMNFRLYDTSNIEMKNPQQEPSNSRR
;
A
#
# COMPACT_ATOMS: atom_id res chain seq x y z
N ILE A 1 0.27 29.11 -14.88
CA ILE A 1 1.46 29.91 -14.45
C ILE A 1 1.66 29.91 -12.93
N ARG A 2 0.67 30.31 -12.11
CA ARG A 2 0.80 30.32 -10.63
C ARG A 2 1.27 28.98 -10.05
N ALA A 3 0.74 27.87 -10.54
CA ALA A 3 1.16 26.52 -10.13
C ALA A 3 2.66 26.27 -10.31
N ALA A 4 3.28 26.75 -11.39
CA ALA A 4 4.71 26.58 -11.62
C ALA A 4 5.57 27.26 -10.54
N GLN A 5 5.16 28.45 -10.09
CA GLN A 5 5.84 29.16 -9.01
C GLN A 5 5.70 28.43 -7.67
N GLU A 6 4.50 27.92 -7.38
CA GLU A 6 4.22 27.20 -6.14
C GLU A 6 4.92 25.83 -6.09
N ILE A 7 4.94 25.09 -7.20
CA ILE A 7 5.69 23.83 -7.31
C ILE A 7 7.17 24.06 -6.98
N CYS A 8 7.81 25.04 -7.60
CA CYS A 8 9.22 25.36 -7.32
C CYS A 8 9.44 25.78 -5.85
N ARG A 9 8.48 26.51 -5.26
CA ARG A 9 8.53 26.86 -3.83
C ARG A 9 8.47 25.62 -2.94
N GLN A 10 7.55 24.70 -3.20
CA GLN A 10 7.37 23.46 -2.44
C GLN A 10 8.56 22.51 -2.57
N ILE A 11 9.15 22.40 -3.77
CA ILE A 11 10.35 21.60 -4.01
C ILE A 11 11.48 22.00 -3.07
N ARG A 12 11.68 23.32 -2.85
CA ARG A 12 12.70 23.83 -1.93
C ARG A 12 12.32 23.59 -0.47
N LEU A 13 11.07 23.89 -0.09
CA LEU A 13 10.62 23.76 1.30
C LEU A 13 10.64 22.32 1.82
N ARG A 14 10.37 21.35 0.94
CA ARG A 14 10.33 19.92 1.29
C ARG A 14 11.65 19.20 0.99
N ASP A 15 12.63 19.93 0.46
CA ASP A 15 13.88 19.42 -0.09
C ASP A 15 13.69 18.18 -0.98
N LEU A 16 12.79 18.30 -1.97
CA LEU A 16 12.53 17.21 -2.92
C LEU A 16 13.71 17.06 -3.86
N GLY A 17 14.18 15.84 -4.05
CA GLY A 17 15.30 15.52 -4.94
C GLY A 17 15.06 14.23 -5.71
N GLY A 18 15.66 14.13 -6.89
CA GLY A 18 15.42 13.07 -7.87
C GLY A 18 14.63 13.58 -9.08
N VAL A 19 13.91 12.66 -9.73
CA VAL A 19 13.02 12.96 -10.86
C VAL A 19 11.70 13.49 -10.31
N ILE A 20 11.23 14.59 -10.88
CA ILE A 20 9.96 15.24 -10.54
C ILE A 20 9.20 15.40 -11.85
N VAL A 21 7.97 14.90 -11.89
CA VAL A 21 7.07 15.00 -13.04
C VAL A 21 5.91 15.90 -12.65
N CYS A 22 5.67 16.94 -13.45
CA CYS A 22 4.58 17.89 -13.24
C CYS A 22 3.58 17.75 -14.37
N ASP A 23 2.35 17.39 -14.02
CA ASP A 23 1.21 17.37 -14.93
C ASP A 23 0.48 18.71 -14.85
N PHE A 24 0.51 19.48 -15.94
CA PHE A 24 -0.17 20.79 -16.01
C PHE A 24 -1.45 20.64 -16.82
N ILE A 25 -2.44 21.50 -16.53
CA ILE A 25 -3.68 21.58 -17.31
C ILE A 25 -3.36 21.67 -18.81
N ASP A 26 -4.08 20.89 -19.61
CA ASP A 26 -3.94 20.86 -21.06
C ASP A 26 -4.07 22.26 -21.69
N MET A 27 -3.10 22.58 -22.53
CA MET A 27 -3.00 23.87 -23.22
C MET A 27 -2.92 23.62 -24.73
N ARG A 28 -3.99 24.01 -25.45
CA ARG A 28 -4.04 23.89 -26.92
C ARG A 28 -2.98 24.72 -27.61
N GLU A 29 -2.79 25.95 -27.14
CA GLU A 29 -1.87 26.89 -27.76
C GLU A 29 -0.43 26.71 -27.27
N GLU A 30 0.54 26.68 -28.19
CA GLU A 30 1.96 26.53 -27.86
C GLU A 30 2.49 27.71 -27.03
N ARG A 31 1.96 28.92 -27.25
CA ARG A 31 2.34 30.11 -26.45
C ARG A 31 2.09 29.91 -24.95
N HIS A 32 1.00 29.23 -24.58
CA HIS A 32 0.65 28.97 -23.19
C HIS A 32 1.58 27.93 -22.57
N ARG A 33 1.88 26.86 -23.32
CA ARG A 33 2.86 25.83 -22.94
C ARG A 33 4.23 26.45 -22.66
N ARG A 34 4.75 27.25 -23.60
CA ARG A 34 6.01 28.00 -23.43
C ARG A 34 5.96 28.96 -22.24
N GLY A 35 4.81 29.58 -22.00
CA GLY A 35 4.58 30.45 -20.84
C GLY A 35 4.75 29.73 -19.51
N VAL A 36 4.21 28.51 -19.37
CA VAL A 36 4.36 27.68 -18.18
C VAL A 36 5.81 27.22 -18.00
N GLU A 37 6.45 26.72 -19.06
CA GLU A 37 7.86 26.32 -19.00
C GLU A 37 8.77 27.46 -18.56
N ARG A 38 8.58 28.66 -19.13
CA ARG A 38 9.35 29.85 -18.76
C ARG A 38 9.13 30.20 -17.29
N ALA A 39 7.89 30.20 -16.82
CA ALA A 39 7.59 30.48 -15.42
C ALA A 39 8.26 29.47 -14.47
N LEU A 40 8.29 28.18 -14.84
CA LEU A 40 8.95 27.14 -14.06
C LEU A 40 10.48 27.33 -14.02
N ARG A 41 11.09 27.63 -15.18
CA ARG A 41 12.53 27.95 -15.29
C ARG A 41 12.89 29.17 -14.45
N GLU A 42 12.11 30.26 -14.52
CA GLU A 42 12.36 31.45 -13.70
C GLU A 42 12.20 31.18 -12.20
N ALA A 43 11.18 30.42 -11.81
CA ALA A 43 10.91 30.13 -10.40
C ALA A 43 11.95 29.20 -9.75
N ILE A 44 12.60 28.33 -10.54
CA ILE A 44 13.63 27.41 -10.05
C ILE A 44 15.04 27.99 -10.05
N LYS A 45 15.32 29.08 -10.79
CA LYS A 45 16.65 29.73 -10.83
C LYS A 45 17.24 30.08 -9.46
N ARG A 46 16.37 30.33 -8.47
CA ARG A 46 16.77 30.66 -7.09
C ARG A 46 17.11 29.42 -6.24
N ASP A 47 16.93 28.22 -6.77
CA ASP A 47 17.29 26.99 -6.08
C ASP A 47 18.80 26.81 -6.03
N ARG A 48 19.30 26.38 -4.87
CA ARG A 48 20.73 26.13 -4.67
C ARG A 48 21.16 24.78 -5.24
N ALA A 49 20.22 23.84 -5.40
CA ALA A 49 20.49 22.53 -5.98
C ALA A 49 20.60 22.60 -7.51
N ARG A 50 21.47 21.77 -8.08
CA ARG A 50 21.52 21.61 -9.54
C ARG A 50 20.19 21.05 -10.04
N THR A 51 19.54 21.79 -10.93
CA THR A 51 18.27 21.39 -11.54
C THR A 51 18.36 21.33 -13.05
N LYS A 52 17.68 20.37 -13.67
CA LYS A 52 17.46 20.31 -15.12
C LYS A 52 15.96 20.25 -15.38
N VAL A 53 15.43 21.15 -16.21
CA VAL A 53 14.01 21.20 -16.57
C VAL A 53 13.88 20.95 -18.06
N LEU A 54 13.13 19.92 -18.46
CA LEU A 54 12.85 19.61 -19.86
C LEU A 54 11.67 20.44 -20.37
N ARG A 55 11.41 20.35 -21.68
CA ARG A 55 10.19 20.92 -22.28
C ARG A 55 8.98 20.04 -21.97
N ILE A 56 7.78 20.56 -22.17
CA ILE A 56 6.55 19.76 -22.09
C ILE A 56 6.65 18.59 -23.08
N SER A 57 6.43 17.38 -22.59
CA SER A 57 6.45 16.16 -23.38
C SER A 57 5.22 16.09 -24.30
N PRO A 58 5.22 15.21 -25.31
CA PRO A 58 4.02 14.95 -26.12
C PRO A 58 2.80 14.50 -25.30
N PHE A 59 3.03 13.94 -24.11
CA PHE A 59 1.98 13.53 -23.16
C PHE A 59 1.51 14.65 -22.24
N GLY A 60 1.97 15.90 -22.43
CA GLY A 60 1.56 17.05 -21.61
C GLY A 60 2.35 17.23 -20.31
N LEU A 61 3.34 16.36 -20.04
CA LEU A 61 4.08 16.35 -18.77
C LEU A 61 5.35 17.20 -18.84
N ILE A 62 5.69 17.90 -17.75
CA ILE A 62 7.02 18.51 -17.58
C ILE A 62 7.87 17.63 -16.68
N GLU A 63 8.99 17.16 -17.21
CA GLU A 63 9.98 16.42 -16.46
C GLU A 63 11.10 17.35 -15.98
N MET A 64 11.49 17.21 -14.72
CA MET A 64 12.67 17.87 -14.19
C MET A 64 13.45 16.96 -13.25
N THR A 65 14.75 17.17 -13.16
CA THR A 65 15.60 16.55 -12.15
C THR A 65 16.16 17.61 -11.22
N ARG A 66 16.22 17.27 -9.92
CA ARG A 66 16.86 18.09 -8.90
C ARG A 66 17.84 17.25 -8.10
N GLN A 67 19.08 17.71 -7.99
CA GLN A 67 20.09 17.06 -7.16
C GLN A 67 19.61 17.00 -5.71
N ARG A 68 19.69 15.81 -5.10
CA ARG A 68 19.39 15.61 -3.68
C ARG A 68 20.58 16.06 -2.85
N ILE A 69 20.43 17.11 -2.05
CA ILE A 69 21.49 17.65 -1.19
C ILE A 69 21.42 17.03 0.21
N ARG A 70 20.21 16.80 0.73
CA ARG A 70 19.98 16.21 2.06
C ARG A 70 18.91 15.12 1.99
N PRO A 71 18.76 14.29 3.05
CA PRO A 71 17.57 13.47 3.21
C PRO A 71 16.33 14.36 3.13
N SER A 72 15.36 13.98 2.30
CA SER A 72 14.12 14.74 2.14
C SER A 72 13.36 14.83 3.46
N LEU A 73 12.64 15.94 3.69
CA LEU A 73 11.86 16.17 4.91
C LEU A 73 10.94 14.98 5.29
N ARG A 74 10.42 14.27 4.28
CA ARG A 74 9.60 13.07 4.50
C ARG A 74 10.33 12.00 5.33
N ARG A 75 11.61 11.75 5.05
CA ARG A 75 12.39 10.68 5.71
C ARG A 75 12.80 11.04 7.13
N SER A 76 12.84 12.33 7.48
CA SER A 76 13.20 12.78 8.82
C SER A 76 12.01 12.94 9.75
N THR A 77 10.80 13.08 9.20
CA THR A 77 9.61 13.51 9.98
C THR A 77 8.49 12.48 9.93
N TYR A 78 8.51 11.54 8.98
CA TYR A 78 7.43 10.58 8.79
C TYR A 78 7.98 9.16 8.76
N GLU A 79 7.20 8.23 9.28
CA GLU A 79 7.37 6.79 9.10
C GLU A 79 6.43 6.26 8.01
N ASP A 80 6.71 5.06 7.50
CA ASP A 80 5.83 4.42 6.52
C ASP A 80 4.52 4.00 7.19
N CYS A 81 3.40 4.18 6.49
CA CYS A 81 2.09 3.83 7.05
C CYS A 81 2.05 2.33 7.42
N PRO A 82 1.75 1.95 8.68
CA PRO A 82 1.77 0.56 9.10
C PRO A 82 0.68 -0.29 8.44
N CYS A 83 -0.39 0.35 7.93
CA CYS A 83 -1.51 -0.34 7.31
C CYS A 83 -1.28 -0.68 5.83
N CYS A 84 -0.68 0.24 5.06
CA CYS A 84 -0.57 0.12 3.61
C CYS A 84 0.86 0.18 3.09
N HIS A 85 1.85 0.35 3.97
CA HIS A 85 3.27 0.45 3.65
C HIS A 85 3.57 1.43 2.51
N GLY A 86 2.82 2.53 2.45
CA GLY A 86 2.99 3.60 1.47
C GLY A 86 2.25 3.44 0.14
N THR A 87 1.44 2.39 -0.05
CA THR A 87 0.62 2.24 -1.28
C THR A 87 -0.54 3.23 -1.35
N GLY A 88 -1.02 3.71 -0.19
CA GLY A 88 -2.21 4.57 -0.08
C GLY A 88 -3.53 3.84 -0.35
N LEU A 89 -3.51 2.52 -0.47
CA LEU A 89 -4.65 1.66 -0.74
C LEU A 89 -4.65 0.49 0.24
N VAL A 90 -5.85 -0.01 0.59
CA VAL A 90 -6.02 -1.25 1.35
C VAL A 90 -6.93 -2.20 0.58
N LYS A 91 -6.69 -3.50 0.69
CA LYS A 91 -7.51 -4.54 0.06
C LYS A 91 -8.96 -4.45 0.54
N THR A 92 -9.88 -4.74 -0.38
CA THR A 92 -11.31 -4.85 -0.06
C THR A 92 -11.58 -6.09 0.80
N ALA A 93 -12.69 -6.08 1.53
CA ALA A 93 -13.09 -7.23 2.36
C ALA A 93 -13.27 -8.52 1.54
N GLU A 94 -13.76 -8.39 0.30
CA GLU A 94 -13.88 -9.50 -0.63
C GLU A 94 -12.52 -10.07 -1.03
N SER A 95 -11.57 -9.21 -1.41
CA SER A 95 -10.21 -9.64 -1.76
C SER A 95 -9.53 -10.34 -0.57
N MET A 96 -9.66 -9.77 0.63
CA MET A 96 -9.13 -10.36 1.86
C MET A 96 -9.80 -11.70 2.19
N ALA A 97 -11.11 -11.83 1.97
CA ALA A 97 -11.83 -13.07 2.23
C ALA A 97 -11.41 -14.20 1.27
N ILE A 98 -11.22 -13.90 -0.02
CA ILE A 98 -10.73 -14.88 -1.00
C ILE A 98 -9.31 -15.34 -0.62
N GLU A 99 -8.44 -14.41 -0.23
CA GLU A 99 -7.10 -14.73 0.27
C GLU A 99 -7.15 -15.60 1.53
N ALA A 100 -8.02 -15.27 2.49
CA ALA A 100 -8.22 -16.07 3.69
C ALA A 100 -8.63 -17.52 3.36
N ILE A 101 -9.56 -17.71 2.42
CA ILE A 101 -10.01 -19.04 2.00
C ILE A 101 -8.89 -19.85 1.34
N ARG A 102 -8.08 -19.22 0.47
CA ARG A 102 -6.90 -19.89 -0.12
C ARG A 102 -5.92 -20.33 0.95
N LEU A 103 -5.69 -19.48 1.94
CA LEU A 103 -4.81 -19.74 3.07
C LEU A 103 -5.38 -20.79 4.03
N LEU A 104 -6.71 -20.88 4.19
CA LEU A 104 -7.37 -21.97 4.92
C LEU A 104 -7.19 -23.30 4.20
N LEU A 105 -7.43 -23.34 2.89
CA LEU A 105 -7.26 -24.55 2.06
C LEU A 105 -5.84 -25.10 2.14
N GLY A 106 -4.82 -24.24 2.11
CA GLY A 106 -3.43 -24.66 2.24
C GLY A 106 -3.07 -25.23 3.62
N ARG A 107 -3.85 -24.90 4.67
CA ARG A 107 -3.60 -25.35 6.04
C ARG A 107 -4.52 -26.49 6.49
N ALA A 108 -5.64 -26.69 5.80
CA ALA A 108 -6.64 -27.71 6.16
C ALA A 108 -6.12 -29.15 6.08
N TYR A 109 -4.99 -29.38 5.39
CA TYR A 109 -4.36 -30.70 5.22
C TYR A 109 -3.10 -30.89 6.07
N LEU A 110 -2.86 -30.04 7.08
CA LEU A 110 -1.75 -30.24 8.02
C LEU A 110 -2.08 -31.39 8.98
N ASP A 111 -1.10 -32.27 9.22
CA ASP A 111 -1.23 -33.40 10.14
C ASP A 111 -1.55 -32.94 11.57
N ASN A 112 -2.39 -33.73 12.26
CA ASN A 112 -2.85 -33.50 13.63
C ASN A 112 -3.64 -32.20 13.88
N LEU A 113 -4.04 -31.47 12.85
CA LEU A 113 -4.87 -30.28 13.00
C LEU A 113 -6.32 -30.66 13.31
N SER A 114 -6.90 -30.09 14.38
CA SER A 114 -8.31 -30.28 14.73
C SER A 114 -9.15 -29.02 14.53
N ARG A 115 -8.55 -27.85 14.77
CA ARG A 115 -9.26 -26.58 14.73
C ARG A 115 -8.36 -25.44 14.25
N ILE A 116 -8.95 -24.54 13.45
CA ILE A 116 -8.35 -23.29 13.01
C ILE A 116 -9.19 -22.14 13.53
N ASN A 117 -8.59 -21.20 14.25
CA ASN A 117 -9.22 -19.91 14.52
C ASN A 117 -8.59 -18.84 13.60
N LEU A 118 -9.40 -18.28 12.72
CA LEU A 118 -9.06 -17.19 11.81
C LEU A 118 -9.49 -15.87 12.44
N GLU A 119 -8.52 -15.07 12.90
CA GLU A 119 -8.76 -13.71 13.39
C GLU A 119 -8.59 -12.72 12.26
N VAL A 120 -9.63 -11.93 11.97
CA VAL A 120 -9.63 -10.94 10.90
C VAL A 120 -10.36 -9.66 11.32
N ASN A 121 -10.16 -8.59 10.55
CA ASN A 121 -10.97 -7.38 10.71
C ASN A 121 -12.47 -7.67 10.51
N GLU A 122 -13.32 -6.95 11.24
CA GLU A 122 -14.78 -7.08 11.21
C GLU A 122 -15.40 -7.11 9.81
N ARG A 123 -14.93 -6.26 8.90
CA ARG A 123 -15.46 -6.23 7.52
C ARG A 123 -15.22 -7.54 6.78
N VAL A 124 -14.07 -8.17 7.01
CA VAL A 124 -13.69 -9.44 6.41
C VAL A 124 -14.47 -10.59 7.07
N ALA A 125 -14.58 -10.59 8.40
CA ALA A 125 -15.36 -11.59 9.14
C ALA A 125 -16.82 -11.61 8.68
N ASN A 126 -17.45 -10.43 8.55
CA ASN A 126 -18.81 -10.31 8.06
C ASN A 126 -18.96 -10.85 6.64
N PHE A 127 -17.99 -10.59 5.76
CA PHE A 127 -18.03 -11.13 4.40
C PHE A 127 -17.89 -12.65 4.38
N LEU A 128 -16.95 -13.20 5.17
CA LEU A 128 -16.73 -14.64 5.26
C LEU A 128 -17.99 -15.37 5.77
N ASN A 129 -18.57 -14.90 6.88
CA ASN A 129 -19.72 -15.51 7.52
C ASN A 129 -21.01 -15.44 6.70
N ASN A 130 -21.17 -14.42 5.85
CA ASN A 130 -22.41 -14.21 5.08
C ASN A 130 -22.30 -14.68 3.63
N LYS A 131 -21.19 -14.36 2.94
CA LYS A 131 -21.03 -14.62 1.50
C LYS A 131 -20.23 -15.88 1.20
N LYS A 132 -19.34 -16.30 2.10
CA LYS A 132 -18.43 -17.44 1.88
C LYS A 132 -18.64 -18.63 2.82
N ARG A 133 -19.71 -18.63 3.60
CA ARG A 133 -20.06 -19.71 4.54
C ARG A 133 -20.06 -21.10 3.90
N LYS A 134 -20.60 -21.24 2.68
CA LYS A 134 -20.63 -22.51 1.95
C LYS A 134 -19.24 -23.01 1.56
N GLU A 135 -18.33 -22.10 1.20
CA GLU A 135 -16.95 -22.45 0.87
C GLU A 135 -16.20 -22.89 2.13
N ILE A 136 -16.38 -22.19 3.26
CA ILE A 136 -15.78 -22.56 4.54
C ILE A 136 -16.27 -23.93 5.00
N ALA A 137 -17.58 -24.19 4.97
CA ALA A 137 -18.15 -25.48 5.37
C ALA A 137 -17.57 -26.66 4.56
N ARG A 138 -17.35 -26.46 3.26
CA ARG A 138 -16.69 -27.48 2.42
C ARG A 138 -15.26 -27.77 2.86
N ILE A 139 -14.53 -26.75 3.30
CA ILE A 139 -13.16 -26.91 3.81
C ILE A 139 -13.17 -27.68 5.13
N GLU A 140 -14.12 -27.36 6.04
CA GLU A 140 -14.31 -28.09 7.30
C GLU A 140 -14.60 -29.57 7.05
N GLU A 141 -15.54 -29.87 6.14
CA GLU A 141 -15.91 -31.25 5.78
C GLU A 141 -14.74 -32.01 5.13
N THR A 142 -14.04 -31.39 4.18
CA THR A 142 -12.96 -32.06 3.43
C THR A 142 -11.72 -32.25 4.30
N GLY A 143 -11.40 -31.29 5.17
CA GLY A 143 -10.25 -31.34 6.06
C GLY A 143 -10.52 -32.08 7.38
N ASN A 144 -11.78 -32.42 7.68
CA ASN A 144 -12.22 -32.94 8.98
C ASN A 144 -11.74 -32.05 10.16
N ILE A 145 -11.85 -30.73 9.99
CA ILE A 145 -11.43 -29.71 10.95
C ILE A 145 -12.56 -28.73 11.27
N SER A 146 -12.48 -28.06 12.41
CA SER A 146 -13.38 -26.94 12.74
C SER A 146 -12.73 -25.59 12.46
N ILE A 147 -13.41 -24.68 11.76
CA ILE A 147 -12.93 -23.34 11.44
C ILE A 147 -13.75 -22.29 12.19
N GLY A 148 -13.14 -21.64 13.18
CA GLY A 148 -13.70 -20.49 13.88
C GLY A 148 -13.28 -19.16 13.26
N ILE A 149 -14.23 -18.29 12.92
CA ILE A 149 -13.92 -16.93 12.47
C ILE A 149 -14.11 -15.95 13.63
N ILE A 150 -13.02 -15.29 14.04
CA ILE A 150 -13.01 -14.31 15.12
C ILE A 150 -12.89 -12.92 14.49
N SER A 151 -13.89 -12.09 14.76
CA SER A 151 -13.91 -10.68 14.34
C SER A 151 -13.14 -9.81 15.33
N ARG A 152 -12.26 -8.94 14.82
CA ARG A 152 -11.61 -7.88 15.59
C ARG A 152 -11.89 -6.50 14.98
N THR A 153 -12.14 -5.53 15.85
CA THR A 153 -12.41 -4.12 15.48
C THR A 153 -11.21 -3.21 15.70
N ASP A 154 -10.25 -3.65 16.50
CA ASP A 154 -9.05 -2.92 16.91
C ASP A 154 -7.82 -3.24 16.05
N VAL A 155 -8.04 -3.74 14.83
CA VAL A 155 -6.99 -4.16 13.91
C VAL A 155 -7.18 -3.54 12.53
N GLN A 156 -6.08 -3.39 11.79
CA GLN A 156 -6.09 -2.86 10.44
C GLN A 156 -6.95 -3.71 9.47
N PRO A 157 -7.48 -3.14 8.37
CA PRO A 157 -8.35 -3.86 7.44
C PRO A 157 -7.74 -5.14 6.86
N GLU A 158 -6.42 -5.16 6.64
CA GLU A 158 -5.69 -6.31 6.11
C GLU A 158 -5.18 -7.27 7.19
N TYR A 159 -5.55 -7.06 8.46
CA TYR A 159 -5.14 -7.95 9.54
C TYR A 159 -5.75 -9.34 9.34
N MET A 160 -4.89 -10.34 9.36
CA MET A 160 -5.26 -11.74 9.28
C MET A 160 -4.27 -12.55 10.12
N ASN A 161 -4.81 -13.33 11.05
CA ASN A 161 -4.01 -14.19 11.89
C ASN A 161 -4.66 -15.58 12.00
N PHE A 162 -3.85 -16.63 11.88
CA PHE A 162 -4.30 -18.01 11.99
C PHE A 162 -3.72 -18.61 13.26
N ARG A 163 -4.60 -19.06 14.16
CA ARG A 163 -4.23 -19.89 15.31
C ARG A 163 -4.67 -21.32 15.03
N LEU A 164 -3.71 -22.23 15.04
CA LEU A 164 -3.90 -23.64 14.70
C LEU A 164 -3.91 -24.44 16.01
N TYR A 165 -4.82 -25.40 16.15
CA TYR A 165 -4.95 -26.22 17.35
C TYR A 165 -4.91 -27.71 16.97
N ASP A 166 -4.12 -28.48 17.72
CA ASP A 166 -4.05 -29.93 17.59
C ASP A 166 -5.33 -30.60 18.14
N THR A 167 -5.53 -31.89 17.88
CA THR A 167 -6.49 -32.79 18.55
C THR A 167 -6.45 -32.72 20.08
N SER A 168 -5.28 -32.44 20.67
CA SER A 168 -5.15 -32.19 22.13
C SER A 168 -5.49 -30.76 22.55
N ASN A 169 -6.02 -29.95 21.62
CA ASN A 169 -6.37 -28.52 21.80
C ASN A 169 -5.19 -27.64 22.23
N ILE A 170 -3.98 -28.03 21.87
CA ILE A 170 -2.75 -27.27 22.09
C ILE A 170 -2.50 -26.41 20.85
N GLU A 171 -2.20 -25.13 21.06
CA GLU A 171 -1.88 -24.20 19.98
C GLU A 171 -0.56 -24.64 19.30
N MET A 172 -0.66 -24.98 18.02
CA MET A 172 0.49 -25.33 17.19
C MET A 172 1.21 -24.05 16.79
N LYS A 173 2.55 -24.06 16.82
CA LYS A 173 3.34 -22.96 16.27
C LYS A 173 3.06 -22.84 14.78
N ASN A 174 2.49 -21.70 14.37
CA ASN A 174 2.20 -21.42 12.99
C ASN A 174 3.53 -21.27 12.21
N PRO A 175 3.85 -22.15 11.23
CA PRO A 175 5.14 -22.12 10.54
C PRO A 175 5.40 -20.84 9.73
N GLN A 176 4.39 -19.99 9.53
CA GLN A 176 4.45 -18.79 8.68
C GLN A 176 4.33 -17.48 9.46
N GLN A 177 4.42 -17.51 10.79
CA GLN A 177 4.48 -16.33 11.65
C GLN A 177 5.93 -15.85 11.90
N GLU A 178 6.89 -16.19 11.03
CA GLU A 178 8.10 -15.38 11.00
C GLU A 178 7.73 -14.03 10.38
N PRO A 179 8.00 -12.89 11.06
CA PRO A 179 7.79 -11.60 10.44
C PRO A 179 8.59 -11.62 9.14
N SER A 180 7.96 -11.24 8.04
CA SER A 180 8.64 -10.92 6.80
C SER A 180 9.64 -9.83 7.13
N ASN A 181 10.84 -10.24 7.52
CA ASN A 181 11.93 -9.36 7.90
C ASN A 181 12.09 -8.42 6.71
N SER A 182 11.88 -7.13 6.98
CA SER A 182 12.03 -6.06 6.01
C SER A 182 13.34 -6.30 5.27
N ARG A 183 13.26 -6.77 4.03
CA ARG A 183 14.43 -6.93 3.17
C ARG A 183 15.02 -5.52 3.04
N ARG A 184 16.21 -5.37 3.63
CA ARG A 184 17.11 -4.22 3.42
C ARG A 184 17.46 -4.09 1.95
#